data_AF-A0A2V8YST5-F1
#
_entry.id   AF-A0A2V8YST5-F1
#
_cell.length_a   1.000
_cell.length_b   1.000
_cell.length_c   1.000
_cell.angle_alpha   90.00
_cell.angle_beta   90.00
_cell.angle_gamma   90.00
#
_symmetry.space_group_name_H-M   'P 1'
#
loop_
_entity.id
_entity.type
_entity.pdbx_description
1 polymer ?
#
loop_
_entity_poly.entity_id
_entity_poly.type
_entity_poly.pdbx_seq_one_letter_code
_entity_poly.pdbx_strand_id
1 'polypeptide(L)' 'DTNPKKSQYTINVLADDNSFEKKNRSVNEPIFFYTGGSRSALALVVNKVTKSSAAGYLSMPKGTSSTASASSATSGQ' A
#
# COMPACT_ATOMS: atom_id res chain seq x y z
N ASP A 1 15.79 -7.10 8.67
CA ASP A 1 17.03 -6.33 8.97
C ASP A 1 16.66 -4.87 9.17
N THR A 2 17.32 -4.16 10.09
CA THR A 2 17.02 -2.74 10.37
C THR A 2 18.30 -1.95 10.56
N ASN A 3 18.41 -0.82 9.85
CA ASN A 3 19.49 0.15 10.00
C ASN A 3 18.91 1.50 10.47
N PRO A 4 18.71 1.69 11.79
CA PRO A 4 18.11 2.90 12.33
C PRO A 4 18.98 4.16 12.07
N LYS A 5 20.30 4.00 11.96
CA LYS A 5 21.21 5.13 11.65
C LYS A 5 21.00 5.68 10.24
N LYS A 6 20.63 4.81 9.29
CA LYS A 6 20.32 5.20 7.91
C LYS A 6 18.82 5.32 7.65
N SER A 7 17.99 5.19 8.68
CA SER A 7 16.52 5.10 8.56
C SER A 7 16.07 4.09 7.51
N GLN A 8 16.77 2.95 7.45
CA GLN A 8 16.52 1.89 6.47
C GLN A 8 16.01 0.62 7.16
N TYR A 9 15.19 -0.13 6.44
CA TYR A 9 14.65 -1.39 6.92
C TYR A 9 14.43 -2.38 5.78
N THR A 10 14.39 -3.65 6.16
CA THR A 10 13.99 -4.76 5.31
C THR A 10 12.77 -5.42 5.93
N ILE A 11 11.69 -5.51 5.16
CA ILE A 11 10.43 -6.15 5.58
C ILE A 11 10.01 -7.23 4.58
N ASN A 12 9.36 -8.27 5.11
CA ASN A 12 8.61 -9.23 4.33
C ASN A 12 7.13 -8.89 4.46
N VAL A 13 6.48 -8.65 3.34
CA VAL A 13 5.04 -8.40 3.30
C VAL A 13 4.35 -9.65 2.80
N LEU A 14 3.42 -10.15 3.62
CA LEU A 14 2.55 -11.26 3.28
C LEU A 14 1.17 -10.69 2.95
N ALA A 15 0.71 -10.88 1.72
CA ALA A 15 -0.58 -10.42 1.22
C ALA A 15 -1.30 -11.60 0.56
N ASP A 16 -2.27 -12.16 1.29
CA ASP A 16 -2.96 -13.41 0.96
C ASP A 16 -1.95 -14.55 0.71
N ASP A 17 -1.91 -15.08 -0.51
CA ASP A 17 -0.98 -16.14 -0.92
C ASP A 17 0.35 -15.60 -1.48
N ASN A 18 0.50 -14.27 -1.59
CA ASN A 18 1.71 -13.65 -2.12
C ASN A 18 2.63 -13.17 -0.99
N SER A 19 3.90 -13.53 -1.07
CA SER A 19 4.96 -13.02 -0.20
C SER A 19 5.97 -12.25 -1.03
N PHE A 20 6.34 -11.06 -0.58
CA PHE A 20 7.42 -10.30 -1.21
C PHE A 20 8.30 -9.61 -0.17
N GLU A 21 9.60 -9.64 -0.45
CA GLU A 21 10.62 -9.00 0.37
C GLU A 21 10.96 -7.61 -0.21
N LYS A 22 10.99 -6.60 0.66
CA LYS A 22 11.48 -5.27 0.33
C LYS A 22 12.72 -4.99 1.17
N LYS A 23 13.89 -4.97 0.53
CA LYS A 23 15.19 -4.72 1.16
C LYS A 23 15.57 -3.24 1.11
N ASN A 24 16.31 -2.78 2.13
CA ASN A 24 16.95 -1.46 2.18
C ASN A 24 15.99 -0.30 1.87
N ARG A 25 14.73 -0.41 2.32
CA ARG A 25 13.72 0.63 2.13
C ARG A 25 13.92 1.76 3.12
N SER A 26 13.69 2.98 2.67
CA SER A 26 13.75 4.17 3.51
C SER A 26 12.42 4.37 4.24
N VAL A 27 12.48 4.96 5.44
CA VAL A 27 11.27 5.45 6.13
C VAL A 27 10.53 6.49 5.29
N ASN A 28 9.22 6.57 5.50
CA ASN A 28 8.27 7.44 4.79
C ASN A 28 8.10 7.11 3.29
N GLU A 29 8.64 5.99 2.81
CA GLU A 29 8.35 5.50 1.47
C GLU A 29 7.09 4.61 1.48
N PRO A 30 6.08 4.88 0.62
CA PRO A 30 4.91 4.04 0.51
C PRO A 30 5.21 2.74 -0.25
N ILE A 31 4.84 1.62 0.36
CA ILE A 31 4.91 0.29 -0.25
C ILE A 31 3.50 -0.10 -0.70
N PHE A 32 3.29 -0.09 -2.00
CA PHE A 32 2.01 -0.47 -2.60
C PHE A 32 1.92 -1.98 -2.82
N PHE A 33 0.80 -2.57 -2.43
CA PHE A 33 0.49 -3.98 -2.67
C PHE A 33 -1.01 -4.22 -2.78
N TYR A 34 -1.38 -5.36 -3.35
CA TYR A 34 -2.76 -5.77 -3.56
C TYR A 34 -3.08 -6.96 -2.66
N THR A 35 -4.36 -7.07 -2.28
CA THR A 35 -4.88 -8.25 -1.57
C THR A 35 -6.05 -8.84 -2.34
N GLY A 36 -6.23 -10.17 -2.32
CA GLY A 36 -7.20 -10.94 -3.09
C GLY A 36 -8.66 -10.57 -2.83
N GLY A 37 -8.95 -9.95 -1.67
CA GLY A 37 -10.28 -9.43 -1.35
C GLY A 37 -10.61 -8.05 -1.93
N SER A 38 -9.65 -7.32 -2.51
CA SER A 38 -9.86 -5.93 -2.94
C SER A 38 -9.05 -5.58 -4.19
N ARG A 39 -9.70 -5.08 -5.25
CA ARG A 39 -9.02 -4.56 -6.46
C ARG A 39 -8.27 -3.23 -6.23
N SER A 40 -8.17 -2.80 -4.98
CA SER A 40 -7.56 -1.54 -4.56
C SER A 40 -6.14 -1.76 -4.07
N ALA A 41 -5.21 -0.91 -4.51
CA ALA A 41 -3.84 -0.90 -4.02
C ALA A 41 -3.81 -0.38 -2.58
N LEU A 42 -3.35 -1.20 -1.64
CA LEU A 42 -3.04 -0.78 -0.28
C LEU A 42 -1.66 -0.14 -0.23
N ALA A 43 -1.46 0.83 0.65
CA ALA A 43 -0.16 1.46 0.86
C ALA A 43 0.27 1.34 2.32
N LEU A 44 1.38 0.65 2.55
CA LEU A 44 2.04 0.59 3.85
C LEU A 44 3.12 1.67 3.90
N VAL A 45 3.10 2.51 4.92
CA VAL A 45 4.13 3.52 5.18
C VAL A 45 4.74 3.27 6.53
N VAL A 46 6.06 3.12 6.58
CA VAL A 46 6.81 2.99 7.84
C VAL A 46 7.49 4.31 8.16
N ASN A 47 7.12 4.95 9.26
CA ASN A 47 7.60 6.28 9.64
C ASN A 47 8.72 6.22 10.67
N LYS A 48 8.74 5.19 11.52
CA LYS A 48 9.75 4.99 12.55
C LYS A 48 10.28 3.57 12.52
N VAL A 49 11.60 3.43 12.57
CA VAL A 49 12.28 2.15 12.69
C VAL A 49 13.25 2.23 13.86
N THR A 50 13.17 1.25 14.74
CA THR A 50 14.09 1.04 15.85
C THR A 50 14.89 -0.24 15.60
N LYS A 51 15.80 -0.59 16.51
CA LYS A 51 16.61 -1.81 16.38
C LYS A 51 15.76 -3.10 16.37
N SER A 52 14.56 -3.07 16.97
CA SER A 52 13.75 -4.27 17.19
C SER A 52 12.30 -4.12 16.71
N SER A 53 11.89 -2.93 16.27
CA SER A 53 10.48 -2.64 15.96
C SER A 53 10.35 -1.55 14.91
N ALA A 54 9.28 -1.61 14.11
CA ALA A 54 8.91 -0.56 13.16
C ALA A 54 7.48 -0.09 13.45
N ALA A 55 7.21 1.18 13.23
CA ALA A 55 5.90 1.79 13.39
C ALA A 55 5.55 2.62 12.15
N GLY A 56 4.28 2.60 11.80
CA GLY A 56 3.78 3.14 10.53
C GLY A 56 2.26 3.07 10.46
N TYR A 57 1.73 3.27 9.26
CA TYR A 57 0.31 3.18 8.97
C TYR A 57 0.05 2.42 7.66
N LEU A 58 -1.14 1.83 7.58
CA LEU A 58 -1.66 1.23 6.36
C LEU A 58 -2.81 2.12 5.85
N SER A 59 -2.70 2.61 4.64
CA SER A 59 -3.78 3.34 3.97
C SER A 59 -4.43 2.48 2.90
N MET A 60 -5.75 2.47 2.92
CA MET A 60 -6.58 1.92 1.85
C MET A 60 -7.17 3.11 1.09
N PRO A 61 -7.08 3.16 -0.25
CA PRO A 61 -7.74 4.20 -1.01
C PRO A 61 -9.24 4.08 -0.73
N LYS A 62 -9.88 5.21 -0.39
CA LYS A 62 -11.34 5.26 -0.35
C LYS A 62 -11.81 4.99 -1.77
N GLY A 63 -12.48 3.85 -1.97
CA GLY A 63 -12.89 3.40 -3.30
C GLY A 63 -13.65 4.50 -4.02
N THR A 64 -13.42 4.60 -5.33
CA THR A 64 -14.39 5.12 -6.28
C THR A 64 -15.67 4.30 -6.12
N SER A 65 -16.52 4.70 -5.19
CA SER A 65 -17.93 4.36 -5.19
C SER A 65 -18.47 4.78 -6.55
N SER A 66 -18.58 3.81 -7.45
CA SER A 66 -19.39 3.80 -8.66
C SER A 66 -19.70 5.19 -9.22
N THR A 67 -18.86 5.71 -10.12
CA THR A 67 -19.46 6.53 -11.18
C THR A 67 -20.25 5.54 -12.02
N ALA A 68 -21.52 5.39 -11.65
CA ALA A 68 -22.50 4.64 -12.41
C ALA A 68 -22.33 4.98 -13.88
N SER A 69 -22.34 3.96 -14.72
CA SER A 69 -22.47 4.09 -16.16
C SER A 69 -23.55 5.12 -16.47
N ALA A 70 -23.16 6.32 -16.88
CA ALA A 70 -24.05 7.18 -17.64
C ALA A 70 -24.09 6.55 -19.03
N SER A 71 -25.04 5.64 -19.18
CA SER A 71 -25.52 5.07 -20.41
C SER A 71 -25.66 6.16 -21.46
N SER A 72 -25.13 5.87 -22.64
CA SER A 72 -25.53 6.47 -23.90
C SER A 72 -27.06 6.55 -23.97
N ALA A 73 -27.62 7.76 -23.82
CA ALA A 73 -29.01 8.05 -24.11
C ALA A 73 -29.05 9.06 -25.27
N THR A 74 -29.57 8.56 -26.38
CA THR A 74 -29.85 9.19 -27.66
C THR A 74 -30.84 10.36 -27.57
N SER A 75 -30.83 11.21 -28.61
CA SER A 75 -31.88 12.09 -29.16
C SER A 75 -32.06 13.53 -28.63
N GLY A 76 -31.86 14.48 -29.55
CA GLY A 76 -32.78 15.61 -29.74
C GLY A 76 -32.24 17.01 -29.45
N GLN A 77 -31.58 17.66 -30.42
CA GLN A 77 -32.06 18.90 -31.05
C GLN A 77 -31.31 19.17 -32.36
#